data_AF-A0A382D4F6-F1
#
_entry.id   AF-A0A382D4F6-F1
#
_cell.length_a   1.000
_cell.length_b   1.000
_cell.length_c   1.000
_cell.angle_alpha   90.00
_cell.angle_beta   90.00
_cell.angle_gamma   90.00
#
_symmetry.space_group_name_H-M   'P 1'
#
loop_
_entity.id
_entity.type
_entity.pdbx_description
1 polymer ?
#
loop_
_entity_poly.entity_id
_entity_poly.type
_entity_poly.pdbx_seq_one_letter_code
_entity_poly.pdbx_strand_id
1 'polypeptide(L)'
;MEYLDGYKNFVSTIKDPLERLDDIEVYMEDFERGFDQIDGNHEMGLVSNKEYKIQVKERDSFFKYCNEEITSIKDQHSDLIDERSKKAWSGHKRLPFPVVWNRGSYNKIE
;
A
#
# COMPACT_ATOMS: atom_id res chain seq x y z
N MET A 1 6.43 -0.38 -16.48
CA MET A 1 6.38 -1.78 -16.07
C MET A 1 5.02 -2.32 -16.43
N GLU A 2 4.96 -3.41 -17.18
CA GLU A 2 3.71 -4.12 -17.48
C GLU A 2 2.88 -4.39 -16.21
N TYR A 3 3.57 -4.60 -15.08
CA TYR A 3 2.98 -4.82 -13.77
C TYR A 3 2.25 -3.60 -13.17
N LEU A 4 2.83 -2.39 -13.24
CA LEU A 4 2.19 -1.17 -12.72
C LEU A 4 0.95 -0.81 -13.54
N ASP A 5 1.03 -0.91 -14.86
CA ASP A 5 -0.11 -0.60 -15.74
C ASP A 5 -1.23 -1.64 -15.57
N GLY A 6 -0.86 -2.91 -15.39
CA GLY A 6 -1.82 -3.97 -15.03
C GLY A 6 -2.50 -3.70 -13.68
N TYR A 7 -1.74 -3.29 -12.67
CA TYR A 7 -2.28 -2.96 -11.36
C TYR A 7 -3.21 -1.74 -11.41
N LYS A 8 -2.82 -0.66 -12.11
CA LYS A 8 -3.69 0.50 -12.37
C LYS A 8 -5.01 0.10 -13.01
N ASN A 9 -4.98 -0.79 -13.99
CA ASN A 9 -6.18 -1.29 -14.64
C ASN A 9 -7.06 -2.06 -13.64
N PHE A 10 -6.47 -2.95 -12.84
CA PHE A 10 -7.21 -3.69 -11.82
C PHE A 10 -7.87 -2.76 -10.80
N VAL A 11 -7.11 -1.83 -10.20
CA VAL A 11 -7.61 -0.82 -9.25
C VAL A 11 -8.77 -0.02 -9.86
N SER A 12 -8.70 0.31 -11.15
CA SER A 12 -9.77 1.03 -11.86
C SER A 12 -11.08 0.24 -11.99
N THR A 13 -11.03 -1.09 -11.86
CA THR A 13 -12.22 -1.95 -11.85
C THR A 13 -12.94 -1.98 -10.50
N ILE A 14 -12.26 -1.58 -9.42
CA ILE A 14 -12.83 -1.53 -8.07
C ILE A 14 -13.71 -0.29 -7.94
N LYS A 15 -15.02 -0.50 -7.93
CA LYS A 15 -16.01 0.59 -7.92
C LYS A 15 -16.14 1.25 -6.55
N ASP A 16 -16.07 0.45 -5.48
CA ASP A 16 -16.18 0.96 -4.12
C ASP A 16 -14.90 1.73 -3.76
N PRO A 17 -15.00 3.02 -3.37
CA PRO A 17 -13.82 3.83 -3.08
C PRO A 17 -13.08 3.37 -1.81
N LEU A 18 -13.78 2.76 -0.86
CA LEU A 18 -13.21 2.27 0.39
C LEU A 18 -12.50 0.93 0.19
N GLU A 19 -13.05 0.05 -0.64
CA GLU A 19 -12.38 -1.19 -1.08
C GLU A 19 -11.14 -0.88 -1.91
N ARG A 20 -11.24 0.10 -2.82
CA ARG A 20 -10.11 0.56 -3.63
C ARG A 20 -9.01 1.17 -2.77
N LEU A 21 -9.37 1.96 -1.75
CA LEU A 21 -8.41 2.49 -0.78
C LEU A 21 -7.70 1.36 -0.03
N ASP A 22 -8.44 0.37 0.45
CA ASP A 22 -7.89 -0.76 1.20
C ASP A 22 -6.91 -1.58 0.35
N ASP A 23 -7.28 -1.85 -0.90
CA ASP A 23 -6.45 -2.61 -1.85
C ASP A 23 -5.13 -1.89 -2.12
N ILE A 24 -5.18 -0.57 -2.37
CA ILE A 24 -3.97 0.24 -2.57
C ILE A 24 -3.09 0.25 -1.32
N GLU A 25 -3.66 0.39 -0.12
CA GLU A 25 -2.91 0.39 1.12
C GLU A 25 -2.24 -0.97 1.41
N VAL A 26 -2.95 -2.10 1.26
CA VAL A 26 -2.37 -3.45 1.42
C VAL A 26 -1.27 -3.70 0.43
N TYR A 27 -1.57 -3.43 -0.84
CA TYR A 27 -0.65 -3.76 -1.91
C TYR A 27 0.64 -2.95 -1.78
N MET A 28 0.55 -1.69 -1.34
CA MET A 28 1.72 -0.86 -1.04
C MET A 28 2.58 -1.47 0.08
N GLU A 29 1.98 -1.96 1.17
CA GLU A 29 2.71 -2.64 2.25
C GLU A 29 3.41 -3.93 1.77
N ASP A 30 2.75 -4.73 0.94
CA ASP A 30 3.35 -5.95 0.39
C ASP A 30 4.46 -5.62 -0.61
N PHE A 31 4.31 -4.54 -1.38
CA PHE A 31 5.32 -4.08 -2.33
C PHE A 31 6.57 -3.53 -1.61
N GLU A 32 6.43 -2.81 -0.49
CA GLU A 32 7.57 -2.40 0.36
C GLU A 32 8.42 -3.60 0.79
N ARG A 33 7.80 -4.68 1.26
CA ARG A 33 8.50 -5.91 1.66
C ARG A 33 9.29 -6.55 0.53
N GLY A 34 8.80 -6.44 -0.70
CA GLY A 34 9.53 -6.89 -1.89
C GLY A 34 10.82 -6.10 -2.13
N PHE A 35 10.83 -4.81 -1.80
CA PHE A 35 12.02 -3.97 -1.92
C PHE A 35 13.07 -4.21 -0.86
N ASP A 36 12.68 -4.56 0.37
CA ASP A 36 13.64 -4.97 1.41
C ASP A 36 14.54 -6.12 0.90
N GLN A 37 13.99 -7.02 0.08
CA GLN A 37 14.76 -8.10 -0.55
C GLN A 37 15.68 -7.59 -1.67
N ILE A 38 15.25 -6.60 -2.45
CA ILE A 38 16.05 -5.99 -3.52
C ILE A 38 17.25 -5.25 -2.91
N ASP A 39 17.02 -4.48 -1.86
CA ASP A 39 18.06 -3.75 -1.12
C ASP A 39 19.08 -4.74 -0.54
N GLY A 40 18.62 -5.80 0.14
CA GLY A 40 19.49 -6.85 0.66
C GLY A 40 20.29 -7.59 -0.42
N ASN A 41 19.68 -7.88 -1.57
CA ASN A 41 20.37 -8.50 -2.70
C ASN A 41 21.44 -7.60 -3.32
N HIS A 42 21.20 -6.28 -3.37
CA HIS A 42 22.20 -5.31 -3.81
C HIS A 42 23.37 -5.23 -2.83
N GLU A 43 23.10 -5.20 -1.52
CA GLU A 43 24.14 -5.20 -0.48
C GLU A 43 25.02 -6.47 -0.51
N MET A 44 24.43 -7.62 -0.83
CA MET A 44 25.14 -8.89 -1.02
C MET A 44 25.89 -8.98 -2.37
N GLY A 45 25.76 -7.98 -3.24
CA GLY A 45 26.36 -7.98 -4.57
C GLY A 45 25.71 -8.94 -5.57
N LEU A 46 24.50 -9.45 -5.26
CA LEU A 46 23.73 -10.37 -6.12
C LEU A 46 23.03 -9.62 -7.26
N VAL A 47 22.77 -8.32 -7.08
CA VAL A 47 22.17 -7.43 -8.09
C VAL A 47 23.18 -6.36 -8.50
N SER A 48 23.31 -6.12 -9.80
CA SER A 48 24.21 -5.09 -10.30
C SER A 48 23.74 -3.69 -9.92
N ASN A 49 24.67 -2.76 -9.74
CA ASN A 49 24.34 -1.37 -9.39
C ASN A 49 23.47 -0.66 -10.45
N LYS A 50 23.55 -1.11 -11.71
CA LYS A 50 22.70 -0.63 -12.80
C LYS A 50 21.26 -1.13 -12.66
N GLU A 51 21.11 -2.42 -12.38
CA GLU A 51 19.81 -3.07 -12.22
C GLU A 51 19.08 -2.59 -10.97
N TYR A 52 19.79 -2.46 -9.86
CA TYR A 52 19.29 -1.85 -8.63
C TYR A 52 18.68 -0.45 -8.87
N LYS A 53 19.40 0.43 -9.58
CA LYS A 53 18.89 1.78 -9.90
C LYS A 53 17.62 1.77 -10.76
N ILE A 54 17.47 0.78 -11.64
CA ILE A 54 16.25 0.63 -12.45
C ILE A 54 15.09 0.23 -11.54
N GLN A 55 15.29 -0.76 -10.68
CA GLN A 55 14.29 -1.26 -9.72
C GLN A 55 13.89 -0.17 -8.71
N VAL A 56 14.82 0.63 -8.21
CA VAL A 56 14.53 1.77 -7.33
C VAL A 56 13.71 2.84 -8.04
N LYS A 57 14.00 3.16 -9.30
CA LYS A 57 13.21 4.14 -10.06
C LYS A 57 11.78 3.64 -10.29
N GLU A 58 11.64 2.34 -10.54
CA GLU A 58 10.38 1.63 -10.70
C GLU A 58 9.55 1.64 -9.41
N ARG A 59 10.19 1.36 -8.27
CA ARG A 59 9.65 1.54 -6.92
C ARG A 59 9.08 2.94 -6.73
N ASP A 60 9.93 3.95 -6.87
CA ASP A 60 9.56 5.33 -6.52
C ASP A 60 8.39 5.82 -7.38
N SER A 61 8.33 5.37 -8.64
CA SER A 61 7.21 5.66 -9.54
C SER A 61 5.89 4.99 -9.08
N PHE A 62 5.98 3.75 -8.57
CA PHE A 62 4.84 3.04 -7.98
C PHE A 62 4.33 3.74 -6.72
N PHE A 63 5.20 4.01 -5.75
CA PHE A 63 4.82 4.69 -4.50
C PHE A 63 4.24 6.07 -4.74
N LYS A 64 4.80 6.82 -5.69
CA LYS A 64 4.25 8.13 -6.06
C LYS A 64 2.80 8.01 -6.51
N TYR A 65 2.52 7.09 -7.44
CA TYR A 65 1.16 6.87 -7.93
C TYR A 65 0.20 6.45 -6.81
N CYS A 66 0.58 5.48 -5.98
CA CYS A 66 -0.28 5.01 -4.88
C CYS A 66 -0.58 6.12 -3.86
N ASN A 67 0.42 6.93 -3.49
CA ASN A 67 0.20 8.06 -2.58
C ASN A 67 -0.73 9.13 -3.19
N GLU A 68 -0.60 9.40 -4.49
CA GLU A 68 -1.50 10.32 -5.20
C GLU A 68 -2.95 9.79 -5.21
N GLU A 69 -3.16 8.51 -5.50
CA GLU A 69 -4.49 7.88 -5.47
C GLU A 69 -5.10 7.83 -4.07
N ILE A 70 -4.33 7.43 -3.06
CA ILE A 70 -4.77 7.41 -1.66
C ILE A 70 -5.22 8.82 -1.24
N THR A 71 -4.44 9.84 -1.56
CA THR A 71 -4.78 11.24 -1.24
C THR A 71 -6.06 11.65 -1.95
N SER A 72 -6.18 11.36 -3.25
CA SER A 72 -7.37 11.65 -4.05
C SER A 72 -8.64 11.01 -3.49
N ILE A 73 -8.58 9.71 -3.13
CA ILE A 73 -9.72 8.99 -2.56
C ILE A 73 -10.09 9.57 -1.18
N LYS A 74 -9.08 9.87 -0.34
CA LYS A 74 -9.30 10.46 0.99
C LYS A 74 -9.96 11.84 0.92
N ASP A 75 -9.56 12.66 -0.05
CA ASP A 75 -10.13 13.99 -0.26
C ASP A 75 -11.57 13.91 -0.82
N GLN A 76 -11.81 13.03 -1.80
CA GLN A 76 -13.10 12.89 -2.47
C GLN A 76 -14.17 12.19 -1.62
N HIS A 77 -13.76 11.29 -0.72
CA HIS A 77 -14.66 10.40 0.03
C HIS A 77 -14.43 10.50 1.55
N SER A 78 -14.03 11.69 2.02
CA SER A 78 -13.76 11.95 3.44
C SER A 78 -14.96 11.63 4.35
N ASP A 79 -16.18 11.90 3.89
CA ASP A 79 -17.43 11.57 4.57
C ASP A 79 -17.62 10.07 4.78
N LEU A 80 -17.39 9.26 3.74
CA LEU A 80 -17.46 7.80 3.79
C LEU A 80 -16.40 7.22 4.73
N ILE A 81 -15.19 7.79 4.70
CA ILE A 81 -14.09 7.38 5.57
C ILE A 81 -14.40 7.72 7.03
N ASP A 82 -14.94 8.91 7.30
CA ASP A 82 -15.35 9.32 8.64
C ASP A 82 -16.49 8.45 9.18
N GLU A 83 -17.49 8.13 8.34
CA GLU A 83 -18.58 7.23 8.72
C GLU A 83 -18.05 5.82 9.03
N ARG A 84 -17.15 5.31 8.18
CA ARG A 84 -16.48 4.02 8.37
C ARG A 84 -15.64 4.01 9.65
N SER A 85 -14.97 5.11 9.98
CA SER A 85 -14.17 5.28 11.19
C SER A 85 -15.04 5.28 12.46
N LYS A 86 -16.21 5.94 12.43
CA LYS A 86 -17.17 5.92 13.55
C LYS A 86 -17.74 4.53 13.84
N LYS A 87 -17.79 3.66 12.83
CA LYS A 87 -18.22 2.26 12.96
C LYS A 87 -17.09 1.33 13.45
N ALA A 88 -15.85 1.80 13.51
CA ALA A 88 -14.73 1.02 14.05
C ALA A 88 -14.83 0.92 15.58
N TRP A 89 -14.31 -0.18 16.14
CA TRP A 89 -14.22 -0.32 17.60
C TRP A 89 -13.34 0.78 18.22
N SER A 90 -13.77 1.31 19.36
CA SER A 90 -13.02 2.33 20.09
C SER A 90 -11.60 1.84 20.41
N GLY A 91 -10.62 2.71 20.22
CA GLY A 91 -9.20 2.40 20.42
C GLY A 91 -8.52 1.63 19.27
N HIS A 92 -9.24 1.25 18.22
CA HIS A 92 -8.66 0.51 17.09
C HIS A 92 -8.50 1.41 15.86
N LYS A 93 -7.26 1.64 15.43
CA LYS A 93 -6.99 2.11 14.05
C LYS A 93 -7.26 0.93 13.11
N ARG A 94 -8.16 1.12 12.15
CA ARG A 94 -8.51 0.06 11.19
C ARG A 94 -7.27 -0.34 10.38
N LEU A 95 -7.09 -1.65 10.25
CA LEU A 95 -6.07 -2.25 9.40
C LEU A 95 -6.55 -2.33 7.96
N PRO A 96 -5.65 -2.20 6.97
CA PRO A 96 -5.98 -2.47 5.58
C PRO A 96 -6.57 -3.88 5.44
N PHE A 97 -7.59 -4.05 4.61
CA PHE A 97 -8.26 -5.32 4.36
C PHE A 97 -7.52 -6.09 3.26
N PRO A 98 -7.22 -7.41 3.37
CA PRO A 98 -7.79 -8.37 4.31
C PRO A 98 -7.01 -8.45 5.63
N VAL A 99 -7.78 -8.43 6.72
CA VAL A 99 -7.30 -8.39 8.11
C VAL A 99 -6.31 -9.53 8.40
N VAL A 100 -5.03 -9.18 8.51
CA VAL A 100 -4.06 -9.91 9.32
C VAL A 100 -3.50 -8.92 10.33
N TRP A 101 -4.04 -8.98 11.54
CA TRP A 101 -3.62 -8.28 12.76
C TRP A 101 -2.35 -7.42 12.66
N ASN A 102 -2.47 -6.12 12.94
CA ASN A 102 -1.34 -5.23 13.22
C ASN A 102 -0.62 -5.81 14.43
N ARG A 103 0.56 -6.40 14.22
CA ARG A 103 1.35 -6.95 15.31
C ARG A 103 1.69 -5.89 16.37
N GLY A 104 1.75 -4.62 15.97
CA GLY A 104 1.99 -3.47 16.85
C GLY A 104 0.79 -3.04 17.69
N SER A 105 -0.45 -3.38 17.31
CA SER A 105 -1.65 -3.10 18.11
C SER A 105 -2.16 -4.32 18.88
N TYR A 106 -1.89 -5.55 18.39
CA TYR A 106 -2.27 -6.79 19.07
C TYR A 106 -1.68 -6.88 20.49
N ASN A 107 -0.47 -6.37 20.67
CA ASN A 107 0.22 -6.39 21.97
C ASN A 107 -0.09 -5.17 22.87
N LYS A 108 -1.01 -4.29 22.48
CA LYS A 108 -1.33 -3.05 23.24
C LYS A 108 -2.77 -3.00 23.77
N ILE A 109 -3.46 -4.15 23.79
CA ILE A 109 -4.74 -4.25 24.47
C ILE A 109 -4.44 -4.41 25.97
N GLU A 110 -4.43 -3.28 26.69
CA GLU A 110 -4.57 -3.21 28.15
C GLU A 110 -6.04 -2.99 28.52
#